data_AF-A0A925I5I6-F1
#
_entry.id   AF-A0A925I5I6-F1
#
_cell.length_a   1.000
_cell.length_b   1.000
_cell.length_c   1.000
_cell.angle_alpha   90.00
_cell.angle_beta   90.00
_cell.angle_gamma   90.00
#
_symmetry.space_group_name_H-M   'P 1'
#
loop_
_entity.id
_entity.type
_entity.pdbx_description
1 polymer ?
#
loop_
_entity_poly.entity_id
_entity_poly.type
_entity_poly.pdbx_seq_one_letter_code
_entity_poly.pdbx_strand_id
1 'polypeptide(L)'
;MKTIYSLILLISFSLSAQLPDSDIWLFSIGKTKKGIILKEGKNITNRPGYDNQPYFTPDGKSMLFVAIKEDKQSDIYKYDFRSKKILQLTQTQTSEYS
;
A
#
# COMPACT_ATOMS: atom_id res chain seq x y z
N MET A 1 31.29 -16.05 -51.32
CA MET A 1 31.29 -15.89 -49.85
C MET A 1 30.25 -14.85 -49.51
N LYS A 2 29.09 -15.25 -48.96
CA LYS A 2 27.98 -14.34 -48.62
C LYS A 2 27.87 -14.33 -47.10
N THR A 3 28.33 -13.27 -46.45
CA THR A 3 28.26 -13.11 -45.00
C THR A 3 26.90 -12.52 -44.66
N ILE A 4 26.09 -13.28 -43.91
CA ILE A 4 24.77 -12.85 -43.42
C ILE A 4 24.98 -12.13 -42.09
N TYR A 5 24.52 -10.88 -41.99
CA TYR A 5 24.46 -10.15 -40.74
C TYR A 5 23.23 -10.61 -39.95
N SER A 6 23.44 -11.26 -38.81
CA SER A 6 22.36 -11.53 -37.86
C SER A 6 22.02 -10.26 -37.10
N LEU A 7 20.79 -9.78 -37.27
CA LEU A 7 20.22 -8.66 -36.51
C LEU A 7 19.74 -9.20 -35.15
N ILE A 8 20.43 -8.87 -34.06
CA ILE A 8 19.96 -9.13 -32.69
C ILE A 8 19.06 -7.95 -32.29
N LEU A 9 17.75 -8.20 -32.19
CA LEU A 9 16.78 -7.25 -31.65
C LEU A 9 16.90 -7.27 -30.11
N LEU A 10 17.58 -6.28 -29.53
CA LEU A 10 17.61 -6.06 -28.08
C LEU A 10 16.24 -5.51 -27.64
N ILE A 11 15.37 -6.40 -27.14
CA ILE A 11 14.16 -5.99 -26.42
C ILE A 11 14.62 -5.45 -25.07
N SER A 12 14.73 -4.12 -24.95
CA SER A 12 15.01 -3.46 -23.69
C SER A 12 13.78 -3.58 -22.77
N PHE A 13 13.72 -4.63 -21.95
CA PHE A 13 12.85 -4.62 -20.78
C PHE A 13 13.42 -3.60 -19.79
N SER A 14 12.80 -2.43 -19.71
CA SER A 14 13.03 -1.52 -18.61
C SER A 14 12.52 -2.19 -17.33
N LEU A 15 13.42 -2.77 -16.53
CA LEU A 15 13.11 -3.11 -15.14
C LEU A 15 12.90 -1.79 -14.39
N SER A 16 11.67 -1.28 -14.36
CA SER A 16 11.32 -0.24 -13.40
C SER A 16 11.22 -0.87 -12.03
N ALA A 17 12.01 -0.40 -11.07
CA ALA A 17 11.82 -0.74 -9.66
C ALA A 17 10.50 -0.13 -9.17
N GLN A 18 9.40 -0.89 -9.31
CA GLN A 18 8.12 -0.54 -8.72
C GLN A 18 8.20 -0.88 -7.23
N LEU A 19 7.65 -0.02 -6.36
CA LEU A 19 7.42 -0.41 -4.97
C LEU A 19 6.57 -1.69 -4.96
N PRO A 20 6.85 -2.64 -4.03
CA PRO A 20 6.03 -3.83 -3.93
C PRO A 20 4.60 -3.43 -3.59
N ASP A 21 3.61 -4.12 -4.15
CA ASP A 21 2.24 -3.92 -3.67
C ASP A 21 2.17 -4.30 -2.19
N SER A 22 1.54 -3.45 -1.39
CA SER A 22 1.35 -3.68 0.04
C SER A 22 -0.02 -3.18 0.48
N ASP A 23 -0.60 -3.90 1.42
CA ASP A 23 -1.92 -3.65 1.96
C ASP A 23 -1.83 -3.54 3.49
N ILE A 24 -2.80 -2.83 4.08
CA ILE A 24 -2.94 -2.75 5.53
C ILE A 24 -3.93 -3.82 6.01
N TRP A 25 -3.46 -4.65 6.95
CA TRP A 25 -4.26 -5.67 7.60
C TRP A 25 -4.58 -5.27 9.04
N LEU A 26 -5.86 -5.34 9.39
CA LEU A 26 -6.36 -5.04 10.73
C LEU A 26 -6.67 -6.35 11.47
N PHE A 27 -6.19 -6.47 12.70
CA PHE A 27 -6.45 -7.61 13.57
C PHE A 27 -7.00 -7.15 14.92
N SER A 28 -7.99 -7.87 15.42
CA SER A 28 -8.45 -7.78 16.80
C SER A 28 -7.44 -8.48 17.72
N ILE A 29 -6.98 -7.81 18.76
CA ILE A 29 -6.05 -8.39 19.74
C ILE A 29 -6.84 -8.91 20.94
N GLY A 30 -6.71 -10.21 21.24
CA GLY A 30 -7.27 -10.85 22.42
C GLY A 30 -6.20 -11.29 23.41
N LYS A 31 -6.57 -11.49 24.68
CA LYS A 31 -5.69 -12.05 25.72
C LYS A 31 -6.20 -13.41 26.18
N THR A 32 -5.29 -14.33 26.41
CA THR A 32 -5.53 -15.66 26.99
C THR A 32 -4.61 -15.88 28.19
N LYS A 33 -4.81 -16.97 28.94
CA LYS A 33 -3.88 -17.39 30.00
C LYS A 33 -2.45 -17.66 29.49
N LYS A 34 -2.29 -17.94 28.19
CA LYS A 34 -1.01 -18.26 27.55
C LYS A 34 -0.36 -17.08 26.82
N GLY A 35 -1.01 -15.91 26.77
CA GLY A 35 -0.50 -14.73 26.08
C GLY A 35 -1.51 -14.04 25.16
N ILE A 36 -1.01 -13.24 24.23
CA ILE A 36 -1.80 -12.49 23.24
C ILE A 36 -2.14 -13.39 22.05
N ILE A 37 -3.36 -13.25 21.53
CA ILE A 37 -3.81 -13.87 20.28
C ILE A 37 -4.34 -12.82 19.33
N LEU A 38 -4.07 -12.98 18.03
CA LEU A 38 -4.68 -12.19 16.97
C LEU A 38 -5.95 -12.87 16.49
N LYS A 39 -6.98 -12.08 16.18
CA LYS A 39 -8.29 -12.53 15.70
C LYS A 39 -8.73 -11.66 14.54
N GLU A 40 -9.66 -12.18 13.73
CA GLU A 40 -10.44 -11.39 12.77
C GLU A 40 -9.57 -10.59 11.77
N GLY A 41 -8.49 -11.20 11.28
CA GLY A 41 -7.62 -10.57 10.30
C GLY A 41 -8.38 -10.12 9.06
N LYS A 42 -8.34 -8.83 8.77
CA LYS A 42 -9.04 -8.21 7.65
C LYS A 42 -8.11 -7.32 6.86
N ASN A 43 -7.97 -7.58 5.56
CA ASN A 43 -7.38 -6.63 4.62
C ASN A 43 -8.35 -5.44 4.46
N ILE A 44 -7.94 -4.25 4.90
CA ILE A 44 -8.82 -3.07 4.91
C ILE A 44 -8.62 -2.15 3.71
N THR A 45 -7.51 -2.29 2.98
CA THR A 45 -7.22 -1.54 1.76
C THR A 45 -7.52 -2.35 0.50
N ASN A 46 -7.05 -3.59 0.44
CA ASN A 46 -7.32 -4.60 -0.58
C ASN A 46 -7.38 -4.03 -2.01
N ARG A 47 -6.28 -3.41 -2.44
CA ARG A 47 -6.17 -2.75 -3.75
C ARG A 47 -4.74 -2.90 -4.30
N PRO A 48 -4.52 -2.76 -5.62
CA PRO A 48 -3.18 -2.57 -6.17
C PRO A 48 -2.54 -1.28 -5.63
N GLY A 49 -1.22 -1.27 -5.49
CA GLY A 49 -0.45 -0.12 -5.01
C GLY A 49 0.22 -0.37 -3.66
N TYR A 50 0.82 0.70 -3.12
CA TYR A 50 1.65 0.62 -1.93
C TYR A 50 0.99 1.39 -0.78
N ASP A 51 0.52 0.65 0.23
CA ASP A 51 -0.11 1.18 1.44
C ASP A 51 0.79 0.93 2.66
N ASN A 52 1.20 2.00 3.34
CA ASN A 52 2.15 1.89 4.45
C ASN A 52 1.87 2.90 5.59
N GLN A 53 2.67 2.76 6.65
CA GLN A 53 2.70 3.66 7.81
C GLN A 53 1.32 3.95 8.46
N PRO A 54 0.59 2.92 8.90
CA PRO A 54 -0.70 3.13 9.57
C PRO A 54 -0.53 3.83 10.92
N TYR A 55 -1.43 4.76 11.21
CA TYR A 55 -1.51 5.49 12.48
C TYR A 55 -2.96 5.55 12.96
N PHE A 56 -3.26 5.00 14.14
CA PHE A 56 -4.59 5.11 14.74
C PHE A 56 -4.81 6.52 15.29
N THR A 57 -5.96 7.13 14.98
CA THR A 57 -6.30 8.43 15.57
C THR A 57 -6.48 8.30 17.08
N PRO A 58 -6.16 9.35 17.88
CA PRO A 58 -6.26 9.28 19.34
C PRO A 58 -7.65 8.92 19.88
N ASP A 59 -8.71 9.26 19.13
CA ASP A 59 -10.09 8.92 19.48
C ASP A 59 -10.51 7.49 19.08
N GLY A 60 -9.62 6.74 18.42
CA GLY A 60 -9.84 5.37 17.96
C GLY A 60 -10.87 5.22 16.85
N LYS A 61 -11.39 6.31 16.27
CA LYS A 61 -12.45 6.26 15.25
C LYS A 61 -11.93 6.08 13.84
N SER A 62 -10.65 6.37 13.61
CA SER A 62 -10.05 6.28 12.29
C SER A 62 -8.60 5.82 12.34
N MET A 63 -8.08 5.46 11.17
CA MET A 63 -6.67 5.21 10.94
C MET A 63 -6.22 6.07 9.76
N LEU A 64 -5.13 6.80 9.94
CA LEU A 64 -4.42 7.47 8.86
C LEU A 64 -3.39 6.53 8.28
N PHE A 65 -3.11 6.65 6.99
CA PHE A 65 -2.06 5.89 6.33
C PHE A 65 -1.59 6.61 5.06
N VAL A 66 -0.40 6.23 4.60
CA VAL A 66 0.16 6.71 3.34
C VAL A 66 -0.18 5.69 2.26
N ALA A 67 -0.60 6.18 1.10
CA ALA A 67 -1.04 5.36 0.00
C ALA A 67 -0.48 5.91 -1.32
N ILE A 68 0.14 5.04 -2.12
CA ILE A 68 0.54 5.33 -3.49
C ILE A 68 -0.42 4.61 -4.43
N LYS A 69 -0.97 5.34 -5.41
CA LYS A 69 -1.82 4.81 -6.48
C LYS A 69 -1.04 4.81 -7.80
N GLU A 70 -1.78 4.76 -8.90
CA GLU A 70 -1.24 4.70 -10.27
C GLU A 70 -0.37 5.92 -10.63
N ASP A 71 -0.61 7.06 -9.99
CA ASP A 71 0.11 8.32 -10.16
C ASP A 71 1.54 8.32 -9.59
N LYS A 72 1.94 7.24 -8.89
CA LYS A 72 3.25 7.09 -8.22
C LYS A 72 3.53 8.17 -7.17
N GLN A 73 2.48 8.85 -6.72
CA GLN A 73 2.53 9.93 -5.77
C GLN A 73 1.97 9.42 -4.44
N SER A 74 2.65 9.68 -3.32
CA SER A 74 2.13 9.36 -2.00
C SER A 74 1.32 10.53 -1.44
N ASP A 75 0.13 10.21 -0.95
CA ASP A 75 -0.77 11.13 -0.23
C ASP A 75 -1.26 10.44 1.06
N ILE A 76 -1.86 11.23 1.95
CA ILE A 76 -2.49 10.78 3.19
C ILE A 76 -3.94 10.37 2.95
N TYR A 77 -4.28 9.20 3.48
CA TYR A 77 -5.61 8.62 3.45
C TYR A 77 -6.11 8.36 4.87
N LYS A 78 -7.43 8.28 5.00
CA LYS A 78 -8.13 7.96 6.25
C LYS A 78 -9.08 6.79 6.05
N TYR A 79 -8.93 5.76 6.86
CA TYR A 79 -9.92 4.71 7.05
C TYR A 79 -10.80 5.03 8.26
N ASP A 80 -12.12 5.10 8.06
CA ASP A 80 -13.11 5.28 9.13
C ASP A 80 -13.66 3.93 9.59
N PHE A 81 -13.48 3.57 10.86
CA PHE A 81 -13.84 2.24 11.37
C PHE A 81 -15.35 1.99 11.40
N ARG A 82 -16.17 3.04 11.56
CA ARG A 82 -17.63 2.91 11.67
C ARG A 82 -18.25 2.64 10.30
N SER A 83 -17.90 3.45 9.31
CA SER A 83 -18.41 3.38 7.96
C SER A 83 -17.65 2.39 7.08
N LYS A 84 -16.45 1.97 7.49
CA LYS A 84 -15.52 1.11 6.74
C LYS A 84 -15.10 1.72 5.40
N LYS A 85 -15.08 3.05 5.31
CA LYS A 85 -14.72 3.79 4.09
C LYS A 85 -13.30 4.35 4.18
N ILE A 86 -12.64 4.40 3.02
CA ILE A 86 -11.37 5.09 2.81
C ILE A 86 -11.66 6.44 2.15
N LEU A 87 -11.03 7.49 2.66
CA LEU A 87 -11.07 8.85 2.09
C LEU A 87 -9.63 9.33 1.86
N GLN A 88 -9.37 9.88 0.68
CA GLN A 88 -8.13 10.62 0.42
C GLN A 88 -8.22 12.00 1.09
N LEU A 89 -7.27 12.34 1.95
CA LEU A 89 -7.25 13.60 2.67
C LEU A 89 -6.44 14.67 1.96
N THR A 90 -5.39 14.26 1.25
CA THR A 90 -4.47 15.15 0.53
C THR A 90 -4.34 14.72 -0.93
N GLN A 91 -4.04 15.69 -1.79
CA GLN A 91 -3.75 15.47 -3.20
C GLN A 91 -2.68 16.48 -3.59
N THR A 92 -1.44 16.13 -3.28
CA THR A 92 -0.30 17.03 -3.38
C THR A 92 0.53 16.76 -4.62
N GLN A 93 1.30 17.76 -5.03
CA GLN A 93 2.23 17.63 -6.16
C GLN A 93 3.53 16.89 -5.79
N THR A 94 3.73 16.58 -4.52
CA THR A 94 4.98 16.03 -3.97
C THR A 94 4.70 14.99 -2.90
N SER A 95 5.54 13.96 -2.79
CA SER A 95 5.34 12.84 -1.87
C SER A 95 5.31 13.22 -0.40
N GLU A 96 4.21 12.83 0.24
CA GLU A 96 4.00 12.89 1.68
C GLU A 96 4.36 11.53 2.30
N TYR A 97 5.10 11.58 3.39
CA TYR A 97 5.47 10.43 4.21
C TYR A 97 5.25 10.82 5.67
N SER A 98 4.89 9.86 6.53
CA SER A 98 4.75 10.09 7.97
C SER A 98 6.05 9.84 8.72
#